data_AF-A0AB39V2C4-F1
#
_entry.id   AF-A0AB39V2C4-F1
#
_cell.length_a   1.000
_cell.length_b   1.000
_cell.length_c   1.000
_cell.angle_alpha   90.00
_cell.angle_beta   90.00
_cell.angle_gamma   90.00
#
_symmetry.space_group_name_H-M   'P 1'
#
loop_
_entity.id
_entity.type
_entity.pdbx_description
1 polymer ?
#
loop_
_entity_poly.entity_id
_entity_poly.type
_entity_poly.pdbx_seq_one_letter_code
_entity_poly.pdbx_strand_id
1 'polypeptide(L)' 'MDKKDDMKKSIEKHCLECWDDDKEKVINCPYKSCPLWKYRLEELKNSKK' A
#
# COMPACT_ATOMS: atom_id res chain seq x y z
N MET A 1 -0.24 -10.62 -19.43
CA MET A 1 -1.41 -10.09 -18.69
C MET A 1 -1.20 -10.45 -17.24
N ASP A 2 -0.49 -9.56 -16.58
CA ASP A 2 0.33 -9.82 -15.40
C ASP A 2 -0.55 -9.75 -14.15
N LYS A 3 -1.02 -10.92 -13.69
CA LYS A 3 -1.90 -11.12 -12.52
C LYS A 3 -1.30 -10.68 -11.16
N LYS A 4 -0.17 -9.99 -11.14
CA LYS A 4 0.52 -9.53 -9.91
C LYS A 4 0.02 -8.16 -9.44
N ASP A 5 -0.60 -7.38 -10.31
CA ASP A 5 -1.00 -6.00 -10.02
C ASP A 5 -2.32 -5.87 -9.24
N ASP A 6 -3.22 -6.87 -9.34
CA ASP A 6 -4.56 -6.81 -8.73
C ASP A 6 -4.54 -6.77 -7.20
N MET A 7 -3.62 -7.50 -6.57
CA MET A 7 -3.52 -7.55 -5.12
C MET A 7 -3.07 -6.19 -4.56
N LYS A 8 -2.03 -5.60 -5.16
CA LYS A 8 -1.50 -4.29 -4.77
C LYS A 8 -2.55 -3.19 -4.94
N LYS A 9 -3.29 -3.20 -6.07
CA LYS A 9 -4.42 -2.29 -6.30
C LYS A 9 -5.54 -2.44 -5.27
N SER A 10 -5.87 -3.67 -4.90
CA SER A 10 -6.91 -3.95 -3.90
C SER A 10 -6.50 -3.42 -2.52
N ILE A 11 -5.23 -3.61 -2.15
CA ILE A 11 -4.67 -3.08 -0.90
C ILE A 11 -4.62 -1.56 -0.94
N GLU A 12 -4.12 -0.95 -2.01
CA GLU A 12 -4.05 0.49 -2.17
C GLU A 12 -5.44 1.14 -2.10
N LYS A 13 -6.44 0.53 -2.74
CA LYS A 13 -7.83 0.99 -2.68
C LYS A 13 -8.41 0.90 -1.27
N HIS A 14 -8.25 -0.23 -0.58
CA HIS A 14 -8.70 -0.37 0.82
C HIS A 14 -8.01 0.65 1.74
N CYS A 15 -6.75 0.90 1.46
CA CYS A 15 -5.93 1.87 2.15
C CYS A 15 -6.38 3.31 1.93
N LEU A 16 -6.79 3.63 0.69
CA LEU A 16 -7.39 4.90 0.30
C LEU A 16 -8.76 5.09 0.93
N GLU A 17 -9.61 4.06 0.94
CA GLU A 17 -10.90 4.10 1.64
C GLU A 17 -10.73 4.40 3.14
N CYS A 18 -9.67 3.90 3.77
CA CYS A 18 -9.36 4.18 5.17
C CYS A 18 -8.92 5.63 5.44
N TRP A 19 -8.39 6.32 4.43
CA TRP A 19 -7.83 7.68 4.56
C TRP A 19 -8.60 8.73 3.74
N ASP A 20 -9.76 8.39 3.19
CA ASP A 20 -10.59 9.26 2.34
C ASP A 20 -9.91 9.63 0.99
N ASP A 21 -9.42 8.61 0.29
CA ASP A 21 -8.64 8.72 -0.96
C ASP A 21 -7.32 9.52 -0.83
N ASP A 22 -6.88 9.76 0.40
CA ASP A 22 -5.74 10.59 0.72
C ASP A 22 -4.42 9.78 0.63
N LYS A 23 -3.87 9.69 -0.59
CA LYS A 23 -2.66 8.94 -0.93
C LYS A 23 -1.45 9.32 -0.07
N GLU A 24 -1.31 10.59 0.28
CA GLU A 24 -0.18 11.05 1.11
C GLU A 24 -0.28 10.50 2.54
N LYS A 25 -1.49 10.48 3.11
CA LYS A 25 -1.72 9.86 4.42
C LYS A 25 -1.61 8.36 4.37
N VAL A 26 -1.97 7.72 3.25
CA VAL A 26 -1.71 6.29 3.00
C VAL A 26 -0.22 5.98 3.01
N ILE A 27 0.61 6.79 2.34
CA ILE A 27 2.06 6.62 2.32
C ILE A 27 2.68 6.91 3.70
N ASN A 28 2.23 7.98 4.37
CA ASN A 28 2.70 8.41 5.69
C ASN A 28 1.91 7.81 6.86
N CYS A 29 1.14 6.75 6.60
CA CYS A 29 0.20 6.25 7.60
C CYS A 29 0.97 5.77 8.84
N PRO A 30 0.68 6.31 10.04
CA PRO A 30 1.41 5.98 11.26
C PRO A 30 1.12 4.54 11.75
N TYR A 31 0.08 3.90 11.24
CA TYR A 31 -0.35 2.54 11.61
C TYR A 31 0.53 1.46 10.97
N LYS A 32 1.80 1.41 11.40
CA LYS A 32 2.76 0.35 11.05
C LYS A 32 2.35 -1.04 11.53
N SER A 33 1.40 -1.11 12.47
CA SER A 33 0.82 -2.35 12.97
C SER A 33 -0.31 -2.89 12.09
N CYS A 34 -0.67 -2.21 11.00
CA CYS A 34 -1.69 -2.70 10.08
C CYS A 34 -1.19 -3.98 9.38
N PRO A 35 -1.97 -5.08 9.32
CA PRO A 35 -1.56 -6.30 8.62
C PRO A 35 -1.30 -6.05 7.12
N LEU A 36 -1.93 -5.02 6.55
CA LEU A 36 -1.74 -4.59 5.16
C LEU A 36 -0.47 -3.75 4.96
N TRP A 37 0.20 -3.30 6.04
CA TRP A 37 1.40 -2.44 5.96
C TRP A 37 2.53 -3.08 5.17
N LYS A 38 2.71 -4.40 5.34
CA LYS A 38 3.67 -5.20 4.58
C LYS A 38 3.42 -5.09 3.07
N TYR A 39 2.16 -5.16 2.67
CA TYR A 39 1.75 -5.28 1.27
C TYR A 39 1.49 -3.93 0.58
N ARG A 40 1.21 -2.86 1.33
CA ARG A 40 1.01 -1.49 0.81
C ARG A 40 2.27 -0.90 0.18
N LEU A 41 3.45 -1.27 0.69
CA LEU A 41 4.73 -0.60 0.38
C LEU A 41 5.88 -1.55 0.02
N GLU A 42 5.56 -2.84 -0.23
CA GLU A 42 6.55 -3.90 -0.47
C GLU A 42 7.50 -3.60 -1.65
N GLU A 43 7.11 -2.70 -2.56
CA GLU A 43 7.88 -2.39 -3.77
C GLU A 43 8.92 -1.26 -3.65
N LEU A 44 8.82 -0.37 -2.65
CA LEU A 44 9.78 0.73 -2.51
C LEU A 44 11.08 0.32 -1.78
N LYS A 45 11.11 -0.85 -1.13
CA LYS A 45 12.28 -1.33 -0.39
C LYS A 45 13.30 -2.09 -1.24
N ASN A 46 12.94 -2.53 -2.45
CA ASN A 46 13.84 -3.35 -3.27
C ASN A 46 14.70 -2.53 -4.26
N SER A 47 14.58 -1.19 -4.27
CA SER A 47 15.33 -0.32 -5.17
C SER A 47 16.62 0.29 -4.58
N LYS A 48 17.16 -0.29 -3.50
CA LYS A 48 18.51 0.02 -3.03
C LYS A 48 19.30 -1.28 -2.80
N LYS A 49 19.69 -1.90 -3.92
CA LYS A 49 20.92 -2.70 -4.00
C LYS A 49 22.02 -1.81 -4.56
#